data_AF-A0AAP8N5I7-F1
#
_entry.id   AF-A0AAP8N5I7-F1
#
_cell.length_a   1.000
_cell.length_b   1.000
_cell.length_c   1.000
_cell.angle_alpha   90.00
_cell.angle_beta   90.00
_cell.angle_gamma   90.00
#
_symmetry.space_group_name_H-M   'P 1'
#
loop_
_entity.id
_entity.type
_entity.pdbx_description
1 polymer ?
#
loop_
_entity_poly.entity_id
_entity_poly.type
_entity_poly.pdbx_seq_one_letter_code
_entity_poly.pdbx_strand_id
1 'polypeptide(L)'
;VLDEIMVRLPITLELALASIMITVVLGMIAGIISATKQYSIADISIMIIALLGISLPSFWFGLMLIYFFSVNLHIFPVAGWG
;
A
#
# COMPACT_ATOMS: atom_id res chain seq x y z
N VAL A 1 -0.98 30.02 -6.12
CA VAL A 1 -1.23 28.63 -6.61
C VAL A 1 0.08 27.85 -6.71
N LEU A 2 1.12 28.37 -7.38
CA LEU A 2 2.44 27.72 -7.39
C LEU A 2 3.03 27.55 -5.99
N ASP A 3 2.85 28.52 -5.11
CA ASP A 3 3.36 28.45 -3.73
C ASP A 3 2.73 27.30 -2.93
N GLU A 4 1.41 27.09 -3.06
CA GLU A 4 0.67 25.97 -2.43
C GLU A 4 1.17 24.60 -2.92
N ILE A 5 1.52 24.49 -4.20
CA ILE A 5 2.07 23.26 -4.76
C ILE A 5 3.46 22.99 -4.16
N MET A 6 4.31 24.02 -4.09
CA MET A 6 5.68 23.90 -3.58
C MET A 6 5.73 23.50 -2.09
N VAL A 7 4.71 23.86 -1.30
CA VAL A 7 4.59 23.45 0.10
C VAL A 7 4.25 21.96 0.26
N ARG A 8 3.41 21.40 -0.62
CA ARG A 8 2.93 20.00 -0.51
C ARG A 8 3.79 18.98 -1.27
N LEU A 9 4.56 19.47 -2.25
CA LEU A 9 5.38 18.64 -3.13
C LEU A 9 6.45 17.82 -2.39
N PRO A 10 7.20 18.36 -1.39
CA PRO A 10 8.18 17.57 -0.65
C PRO A 10 7.57 16.38 0.08
N ILE A 11 6.43 16.59 0.73
CA ILE A 11 5.68 15.55 1.46
C ILE A 11 5.18 14.47 0.50
N THR A 12 4.70 14.87 -0.68
CA THR A 12 4.25 13.93 -1.71
C THR A 12 5.41 13.10 -2.26
N LEU A 13 6.58 13.71 -2.45
CA LEU A 13 7.79 13.03 -2.92
C LEU A 13 8.28 12.00 -1.89
N GLU A 14 8.28 12.36 -0.61
CA GLU A 14 8.66 11.43 0.46
C GLU A 14 7.76 10.19 0.48
N LEU A 15 6.44 10.40 0.43
CA LEU A 15 5.47 9.29 0.32
C LEU A 15 5.69 8.44 -0.92
N ALA A 16 5.90 9.08 -2.08
CA ALA A 16 6.06 8.37 -3.33
C ALA A 16 7.31 7.49 -3.29
N LEU A 17 8.45 8.02 -2.82
CA LEU A 17 9.70 7.28 -2.72
C LEU A 17 9.60 6.12 -1.72
N ALA A 18 9.02 6.37 -0.54
CA ALA A 18 8.79 5.32 0.46
C ALA A 18 7.88 4.21 -0.08
N SER A 19 6.80 4.58 -0.78
CA SER A 19 5.87 3.64 -1.38
C SER A 19 6.55 2.79 -2.45
N ILE A 20 7.31 3.41 -3.35
CA ILE A 20 8.05 2.70 -4.41
C ILE A 20 9.02 1.69 -3.80
N MET A 21 9.78 2.10 -2.77
CA MET A 21 10.75 1.21 -2.13
C MET A 21 10.07 -0.03 -1.54
N ILE A 22 8.97 0.16 -0.81
CA ILE A 22 8.18 -0.94 -0.23
C ILE A 22 7.60 -1.84 -1.33
N THR A 23 6.99 -1.25 -2.37
CA THR A 23 6.40 -2.00 -3.48
C THR A 23 7.43 -2.84 -4.22
N VAL A 24 8.61 -2.27 -4.52
CA VAL A 24 9.66 -3.00 -5.24
C VAL A 24 10.17 -4.17 -4.40
N VAL A 25 10.49 -3.95 -3.13
CA VAL A 25 11.02 -5.02 -2.26
C VAL A 25 10.00 -6.13 -2.09
N LEU A 26 8.77 -5.81 -1.66
CA LEU A 26 7.75 -6.82 -1.39
C LEU A 26 7.24 -7.48 -2.67
N GLY A 27 6.98 -6.69 -3.71
CA GLY A 27 6.48 -7.18 -5.00
C GLY A 27 7.49 -8.08 -5.71
N MET A 28 8.78 -7.74 -5.65
CA MET A 28 9.83 -8.58 -6.23
C MET A 28 9.97 -9.91 -5.48
N ILE A 29 9.99 -9.90 -4.14
CA ILE A 29 10.06 -11.14 -3.35
C ILE A 29 8.86 -12.03 -3.63
N ALA A 30 7.65 -11.47 -3.59
CA ALA A 30 6.43 -12.21 -3.87
C ALA A 30 6.42 -12.77 -5.30
N GLY A 31 6.83 -11.97 -6.29
CA GLY A 31 6.93 -12.39 -7.68
C GLY A 31 7.95 -13.51 -7.91
N ILE A 32 9.13 -13.44 -7.27
CA ILE A 32 10.15 -14.49 -7.34
C ILE A 32 9.62 -15.80 -6.74
N ILE A 33 8.93 -15.73 -5.59
CA ILE A 33 8.36 -16.92 -4.95
C ILE A 33 7.30 -17.57 -5.84
N SER A 34 6.35 -16.78 -6.37
CA SER A 34 5.33 -17.27 -7.30
C SER A 34 5.93 -17.86 -8.58
N ALA A 35 6.97 -17.21 -9.15
CA ALA A 35 7.62 -17.69 -10.36
C ALA A 35 8.39 -19.01 -10.16
N THR A 36 9.03 -19.19 -9.00
CA THR A 36 9.85 -20.38 -8.70
C THR A 36 9.04 -21.56 -8.16
N LYS A 37 7.90 -21.30 -7.52
CA LYS A 37 7.03 -22.32 -6.91
C LYS A 37 5.60 -22.25 -7.45
N GLN A 38 5.47 -22.30 -8.76
CA GLN A 38 4.18 -22.22 -9.45
C GLN A 38 3.20 -23.28 -8.95
N TYR A 39 1.94 -22.89 -8.81
CA TYR A 39 0.83 -23.75 -8.32
C TYR A 39 1.00 -24.26 -6.88
N SER A 40 2.02 -23.79 -6.14
CA SER A 40 2.14 -24.09 -4.72
C SER A 40 1.13 -23.27 -3.90
N ILE A 41 0.89 -23.70 -2.66
CA ILE A 41 0.06 -22.94 -1.70
C ILE A 41 0.58 -21.51 -1.52
N ALA A 42 1.90 -21.32 -1.56
CA ALA A 42 2.52 -20.00 -1.45
C ALA A 42 2.15 -19.11 -2.65
N ASP A 43 2.25 -19.65 -3.87
CA ASP A 43 1.89 -18.94 -5.11
C ASP A 43 0.41 -18.56 -5.11
N ILE A 44 -0.47 -19.52 -4.82
CA ILE A 44 -1.93 -19.29 -4.77
C ILE A 44 -2.28 -18.22 -3.73
N SER A 45 -1.64 -18.26 -2.55
CA SER A 45 -1.88 -17.28 -1.49
C SER A 45 -1.43 -15.87 -1.89
N ILE A 46 -0.26 -15.75 -2.51
CA ILE A 46 0.25 -14.48 -3.05
C ILE A 46 -0.68 -13.93 -4.12
N MET A 47 -1.13 -14.79 -5.05
CA MET A 47 -2.08 -14.41 -6.10
C MET A 47 -3.41 -13.91 -5.53
N ILE A 48 -3.97 -14.60 -4.53
CA ILE A 48 -5.23 -14.18 -3.88
C ILE A 48 -5.07 -12.79 -3.25
N ILE A 49 -3.98 -12.58 -2.49
CA ILE A 49 -3.71 -11.28 -1.86
C ILE A 49 -3.53 -10.18 -2.91
N ALA A 50 -2.79 -10.44 -3.98
CA ALA A 50 -2.59 -9.49 -5.08
C ALA A 50 -3.91 -9.14 -5.77
N LEU A 51 -4.75 -10.14 -6.04
CA LEU A 51 -6.07 -9.95 -6.65
C LEU A 51 -7.00 -9.13 -5.75
N LEU A 52 -7.01 -9.36 -4.44
CA LEU A 52 -7.78 -8.54 -3.50
C LEU A 52 -7.32 -7.08 -3.54
N GLY A 53 -6.01 -6.83 -3.54
CA GLY A 53 -5.47 -5.48 -3.60
C GLY A 53 -5.82 -4.73 -4.90
N ILE A 54 -5.87 -5.43 -6.03
CA ILE A 54 -6.17 -4.83 -7.35
C ILE A 54 -7.68 -4.70 -7.58
N SER A 55 -8.49 -5.61 -7.03
CA SER A 55 -9.93 -5.67 -7.32
C SER A 55 -10.76 -4.68 -6.50
N LEU A 56 -10.26 -4.27 -5.33
CA LEU A 56 -10.98 -3.35 -4.46
C LEU A 56 -10.78 -1.89 -4.92
N PRO A 57 -11.84 -1.05 -4.90
CA PRO A 57 -11.68 0.38 -5.17
C PRO A 57 -10.71 1.01 -4.16
N SER A 58 -9.67 1.70 -4.65
CA SER A 58 -8.59 2.25 -3.82
C SER A 58 -9.10 3.18 -2.71
N PHE A 59 -10.05 4.04 -3.03
CA PHE A 59 -10.72 4.92 -2.06
C PHE A 59 -11.41 4.13 -0.94
N TRP A 60 -12.23 3.14 -1.31
CA TRP A 60 -12.96 2.33 -0.33
C TRP A 60 -12.01 1.53 0.55
N PHE A 61 -10.97 0.94 -0.06
CA PHE A 61 -9.97 0.19 0.68
C PHE A 61 -9.18 1.09 1.65
N GLY A 62 -8.78 2.29 1.22
CA GLY A 62 -8.15 3.27 2.08
C GLY A 62 -9.03 3.66 3.29
N LEU A 63 -10.33 3.90 3.06
CA LEU A 63 -11.26 4.16 4.17
C LEU A 63 -11.39 2.98 5.14
N MET A 64 -11.43 1.75 4.62
CA MET A 64 -11.49 0.55 5.47
C MET A 64 -10.22 0.36 6.30
N LEU A 65 -9.05 0.67 5.73
CA LEU A 65 -7.78 0.67 6.48
C LEU A 65 -7.80 1.73 7.60
N ILE A 66 -8.29 2.94 7.33
CA ILE A 66 -8.44 3.98 8.37
C ILE A 66 -9.38 3.50 9.49
N TYR A 67 -10.54 2.96 9.13
CA TYR A 67 -11.51 2.44 10.11
C TYR A 67 -10.91 1.32 10.96
N PHE A 68 -10.22 0.36 10.35
CA PHE A 68 -9.62 -0.74 11.08
C PHE A 68 -8.48 -0.26 11.99
N PHE A 69 -7.45 0.40 11.44
CA PHE A 69 -6.24 0.73 12.19
C PHE A 69 -6.39 1.94 13.12
N SER A 70 -7.17 2.94 12.73
CA SER A 70 -7.28 4.20 13.50
C SER A 70 -8.48 4.18 14.44
N VAL A 71 -9.63 3.65 14.01
CA VAL A 71 -10.87 3.69 14.82
C VAL A 71 -11.01 2.46 15.72
N ASN A 72 -10.75 1.25 15.22
CA ASN A 72 -10.88 0.06 16.06
C ASN A 72 -9.60 -0.20 16.87
N LEU A 73 -8.44 -0.26 16.20
CA LEU A 73 -7.17 -0.58 16.88
C LEU A 73 -6.51 0.62 17.55
N HIS A 74 -6.88 1.86 17.20
CA HIS A 74 -6.29 3.10 17.75
C HIS A 74 -4.76 3.19 17.61
N ILE A 75 -4.17 2.56 16.58
CA ILE A 75 -2.71 2.55 16.35
C ILE A 75 -2.25 3.87 15.71
N PHE A 76 -3.09 4.46 14.86
CA PHE A 76 -2.78 5.68 14.11
C PHE A 76 -3.85 6.76 14.32
N PRO A 77 -3.50 8.06 14.19
CA PRO A 77 -4.50 9.13 14.17
C PRO A 77 -5.38 9.03 12.92
N VAL A 78 -6.65 9.39 13.06
CA VAL A 78 -7.66 9.29 11.97
C VAL A 78 -7.33 10.23 10.80
N ALA A 79 -6.70 11.37 11.08
CA ALA A 79 -6.28 12.35 10.08
C ALA A 79 -5.10 13.17 10.60
N GLY A 80 -4.36 13.75 9.65
CA GLY A 80 -3.17 14.55 9.92
C GLY A 80 -1.89 13.72 9.78
N TRP A 81 -0.93 14.27 9.05
CA TRP A 81 0.41 13.73 8.89
C TRP A 81 1.32 14.87 8.41
N GLY A 82 2.44 15.06 9.09
CA GLY A 82 3.27 16.27 8.98
C GLY A 82 2.91 17.32 10.01
#